data_AF-A0A968D9R6-F1
#
_entry.id   AF-A0A968D9R6-F1
#
_cell.length_a   1.000
_cell.length_b   1.000
_cell.length_c   1.000
_cell.angle_alpha   90.00
_cell.angle_beta   90.00
_cell.angle_gamma   90.00
#
_symmetry.space_group_name_H-M   'P 1'
#
loop_
_entity.id
_entity.type
_entity.pdbx_description
1 polymer ?
#
loop_
_entity_poly.entity_id
_entity_poly.type
_entity_poly.pdbx_seq_one_letter_code
_entity_poly.pdbx_strand_id
1 'polypeptide(L)'
;MTDQPREARLRVRPYALTGGRVRSSTELALETIVRATPQGEAGAGAQSTERRQILELCSEPTSIAEVSAHLSLPLGVARVLVGDLVGEGLLDSHANPASGDGTRADLRLLERVLDGLQAL
;
A
#
# COMPACT_ATOMS: atom_id res chain seq x y z
N MET A 1 -33.87 -4.87 6.43
CA MET A 1 -32.41 -5.07 6.52
C MET A 1 -31.95 -5.48 5.12
N THR A 2 -31.77 -4.48 4.26
CA THR A 2 -31.66 -4.67 2.81
C THR A 2 -30.21 -5.01 2.48
N ASP A 3 -29.94 -6.29 2.21
CA ASP A 3 -28.72 -6.74 1.56
C ASP A 3 -28.81 -6.30 0.10
N GLN A 4 -28.02 -5.30 -0.28
CA GLN A 4 -27.91 -4.86 -1.66
C GLN A 4 -26.53 -5.28 -2.15
N PRO A 5 -26.42 -6.20 -3.12
CA PRO A 5 -25.13 -6.64 -3.61
C PRO A 5 -24.43 -5.43 -4.24
N ARG A 6 -23.23 -5.09 -3.74
CA ARG A 6 -22.34 -4.14 -4.40
C ARG A 6 -21.95 -4.73 -5.75
N GLU A 7 -22.74 -4.47 -6.79
CA GLU A 7 -22.35 -4.73 -8.17
C GLU A 7 -21.12 -3.88 -8.49
N ALA A 8 -19.94 -4.48 -8.30
CA ALA A 8 -18.67 -3.87 -8.63
C ALA A 8 -18.64 -3.60 -10.13
N ARG A 9 -18.57 -2.31 -10.49
CA ARG A 9 -18.52 -1.82 -11.87
C ARG A 9 -17.16 -2.12 -12.49
N LEU A 10 -16.83 -3.39 -12.72
CA LEU A 10 -15.75 -3.77 -13.63
C LEU A 10 -16.25 -3.62 -15.06
N ARG A 11 -16.35 -2.37 -15.53
CA ARG A 11 -16.65 -2.05 -16.93
C ARG A 11 -15.55 -2.52 -17.88
N VAL A 12 -14.38 -2.85 -17.32
CA VAL A 12 -13.22 -3.38 -18.02
C VAL A 12 -12.95 -4.81 -17.51
N ARG A 13 -12.52 -5.71 -18.40
CA ARG A 13 -12.08 -7.05 -18.00
C ARG A 13 -10.98 -6.91 -16.93
N PRO A 14 -11.04 -7.67 -15.82
CA PRO A 14 -10.19 -7.38 -14.67
C PRO A 14 -8.68 -7.38 -14.97
N TYR A 15 -8.22 -8.18 -15.92
CA TYR A 15 -6.81 -8.28 -16.32
C TYR A 15 -6.37 -7.27 -17.39
N ALA A 16 -7.29 -6.51 -17.97
CA ALA A 16 -6.93 -5.45 -18.89
C ALA A 16 -6.24 -4.28 -18.17
N LEU A 17 -6.58 -4.06 -16.90
CA LEU A 17 -5.96 -3.04 -16.04
C LEU A 17 -4.46 -3.27 -15.82
N THR A 18 -4.02 -4.53 -15.84
CA THR A 18 -2.61 -4.92 -15.70
C THR A 18 -1.91 -5.13 -17.05
N GLY A 19 -2.63 -4.96 -18.17
CA GLY A 19 -2.13 -5.32 -19.51
C GLY A 19 -1.88 -6.83 -19.66
N GLY A 20 -2.59 -7.68 -18.91
CA GLY A 20 -2.39 -9.13 -18.90
C GLY A 20 -1.30 -9.62 -17.95
N ARG A 21 -0.60 -8.73 -17.22
CA ARG A 21 0.39 -9.12 -16.22
C ARG A 21 -0.26 -9.76 -15.01
N VAL A 22 0.38 -10.82 -14.51
CA VAL A 22 -0.05 -11.58 -13.32
C VAL A 22 0.92 -11.40 -12.13
N ARG A 23 2.07 -10.75 -12.37
CA ARG A 23 3.08 -10.40 -11.37
C ARG A 23 3.51 -8.94 -11.54
N SER A 24 3.69 -8.24 -10.42
CA SER A 24 4.39 -6.95 -10.36
C SER A 24 5.91 -7.17 -10.39
N SER A 25 6.66 -6.11 -10.68
CA SER A 25 8.13 -6.08 -10.53
C SER A 25 8.55 -6.27 -9.07
N THR A 26 7.74 -5.79 -8.13
CA THR A 26 7.94 -5.96 -6.68
C THR A 26 7.01 -7.05 -6.15
N GLU A 27 7.55 -8.16 -5.63
CA GLU A 27 6.74 -9.19 -4.98
C GLU A 27 6.37 -8.74 -3.55
N LEU A 28 5.07 -8.49 -3.32
CA LEU A 28 4.52 -8.08 -2.03
C LEU A 28 3.54 -9.13 -1.51
N ALA A 29 3.61 -9.41 -0.21
CA ALA A 29 2.67 -10.29 0.47
C ALA A 29 1.29 -9.61 0.60
N LEU A 30 0.22 -10.38 0.78
CA LEU A 30 -1.13 -9.79 0.82
C LEU A 30 -1.38 -8.95 2.07
N GLU A 31 -0.73 -9.33 3.16
CA GLU A 31 -0.70 -8.64 4.45
C GLU A 31 0.26 -7.43 4.47
N THR A 32 1.01 -7.18 3.39
CA THR A 32 1.92 -6.04 3.33
C THR A 32 1.14 -4.74 3.44
N ILE A 33 1.52 -3.92 4.43
CA ILE A 33 0.99 -2.58 4.64
C ILE A 33 1.72 -1.61 3.71
N VAL A 34 0.92 -0.82 2.99
CA VAL A 34 1.39 0.25 2.12
C VAL A 34 0.78 1.59 2.54
N ARG A 35 1.53 2.67 2.30
CA ARG A 35 1.07 4.05 2.52
C ARG A 35 1.47 4.93 1.35
N ALA A 36 0.64 5.90 1.01
CA ALA A 36 1.00 6.95 0.07
C ALA A 36 2.20 7.75 0.59
N THR A 37 3.18 7.96 -0.30
CA THR A 37 4.28 8.88 -0.06
C THR A 37 3.80 10.31 -0.33
N PRO A 38 4.52 11.35 0.15
CA PRO A 38 4.19 12.74 -0.21
C PRO A 38 4.15 12.96 -1.73
N GLN A 39 5.00 12.26 -2.48
CA GLN A 39 4.99 12.28 -3.95
C GLN A 39 3.74 11.60 -4.52
N GLY A 40 3.34 10.46 -3.95
CA GLY A 40 2.10 9.76 -4.30
C GLY A 40 0.86 10.62 -4.09
N GLU A 41 0.78 11.29 -2.94
CA GLU A 41 -0.32 12.21 -2.61
C GLU A 41 -0.40 13.38 -3.60
N ALA A 42 0.73 14.05 -3.86
CA ALA A 42 0.79 15.17 -4.81
C ALA A 42 0.50 14.75 -6.26
N GLY A 43 0.91 13.54 -6.66
CA GLY A 43 0.78 13.02 -8.02
C GLY A 43 -0.55 12.32 -8.32
N ALA A 44 -1.41 12.08 -7.33
CA ALA A 44 -2.61 11.25 -7.45
C ALA A 44 -3.57 11.72 -8.55
N GLY A 45 -3.72 13.03 -8.73
CA GLY A 45 -4.63 13.62 -9.73
C GLY A 45 -4.26 13.33 -11.20
N ALA A 46 -3.00 13.01 -11.47
CA ALA A 46 -2.52 12.69 -12.82
C ALA A 46 -2.56 11.19 -13.15
N GLN A 47 -2.94 10.33 -12.18
CA GLN A 47 -2.97 8.88 -12.36
C GLN A 47 -4.29 8.41 -12.98
N SER A 48 -4.30 7.19 -13.54
CA SER A 48 -5.54 6.49 -13.89
C SER A 48 -6.48 6.39 -12.68
N THR A 49 -7.79 6.27 -12.92
CA THR A 49 -8.81 6.20 -11.87
C THR A 49 -8.49 5.19 -10.78
N GLU A 50 -8.10 3.97 -11.16
CA GLU A 50 -7.81 2.88 -10.24
C GLU A 50 -6.58 3.18 -9.37
N ARG A 51 -5.49 3.64 -9.99
CA ARG A 51 -4.26 4.03 -9.29
C ARG A 51 -4.48 5.22 -8.35
N ARG A 52 -5.26 6.21 -8.76
CA ARG A 52 -5.65 7.34 -7.91
C ARG A 52 -6.48 6.88 -6.70
N GLN A 53 -7.45 6.00 -6.90
CA GLN A 53 -8.25 5.43 -5.81
C GLN A 53 -7.40 4.62 -4.82
N ILE A 54 -6.39 3.90 -5.32
CA ILE A 54 -5.42 3.21 -4.45
C ILE A 54 -4.64 4.23 -3.63
N LEU A 55 -4.12 5.30 -4.24
CA LEU A 55 -3.38 6.36 -3.53
C LEU A 55 -4.25 7.07 -2.47
N GLU A 56 -5.51 7.38 -2.79
CA GLU A 56 -6.47 7.97 -1.86
C GLU A 56 -6.73 7.03 -0.66
N LEU A 57 -6.96 5.74 -0.93
CA LEU A 57 -7.18 4.74 0.11
C LEU A 57 -5.94 4.54 0.99
N CYS A 58 -4.75 4.56 0.39
CA CYS A 58 -3.49 4.40 1.11
C CYS A 58 -2.98 5.70 1.77
N SER A 59 -3.79 6.77 1.83
CA SER A 59 -3.48 7.93 2.69
C SER A 59 -3.28 7.53 4.15
N GLU A 60 -4.01 6.49 4.58
CA GLU A 60 -3.75 5.74 5.81
C GLU A 60 -3.13 4.37 5.50
N PRO A 61 -2.30 3.82 6.41
CA PRO A 61 -1.68 2.51 6.23
C PRO A 61 -2.72 1.42 5.96
N THR A 62 -2.64 0.78 4.79
CA THR A 62 -3.65 -0.18 4.31
C THR A 62 -2.96 -1.41 3.72
N SER A 63 -3.48 -2.61 3.96
CA SER A 63 -2.96 -3.84 3.34
C SER A 63 -3.41 -4.01 1.89
N ILE A 64 -2.66 -4.80 1.10
CA ILE A 64 -3.06 -5.15 -0.28
C ILE A 64 -4.40 -5.88 -0.31
N ALA A 65 -4.67 -6.74 0.68
CA ALA A 65 -5.95 -7.42 0.83
C ALA A 65 -7.11 -6.43 1.04
N GLU A 66 -6.92 -5.41 1.88
CA GLU A 66 -7.90 -4.35 2.09
C GLU A 66 -8.11 -3.51 0.83
N VAL A 67 -7.05 -3.16 0.10
CA VAL A 67 -7.16 -2.46 -1.19
C VAL A 67 -8.06 -3.23 -2.16
N SER A 68 -7.85 -4.55 -2.28
CA SER A 68 -8.68 -5.43 -3.10
C SER A 68 -10.15 -5.41 -2.66
N ALA A 69 -10.41 -5.52 -1.35
CA ALA A 69 -11.75 -5.54 -0.80
C ALA A 69 -12.48 -4.19 -0.96
N HIS A 70 -11.82 -3.08 -0.63
CA HIS A 70 -12.40 -1.73 -0.68
C HIS A 70 -12.72 -1.30 -2.10
N LEU A 71 -11.82 -1.58 -3.05
CA LEU A 71 -11.98 -1.18 -4.44
C LEU A 71 -12.66 -2.25 -5.30
N SER A 72 -13.01 -3.41 -4.71
CA SER A 72 -13.59 -4.56 -5.42
C SER A 72 -12.76 -5.00 -6.63
N LEU A 73 -11.43 -4.90 -6.51
CA LEU A 73 -10.47 -5.37 -7.50
C LEU A 73 -10.13 -6.83 -7.22
N PRO A 74 -9.91 -7.69 -8.23
CA PRO A 74 -9.34 -9.00 -7.98
C PRO A 74 -7.96 -8.88 -7.33
N LEU A 75 -7.66 -9.78 -6.38
CA LEU A 75 -6.41 -9.75 -5.61
C LEU A 75 -5.14 -9.64 -6.47
N GLY A 76 -5.08 -10.38 -7.59
CA GLY A 76 -3.94 -10.32 -8.50
C GLY A 76 -3.76 -8.94 -9.16
N VAL A 77 -4.87 -8.26 -9.47
CA VAL A 77 -4.85 -6.91 -10.04
C VAL A 77 -4.41 -5.90 -9.00
N ALA A 78 -4.97 -5.96 -7.79
CA ALA A 78 -4.56 -5.09 -6.68
C ALA A 78 -3.06 -5.23 -6.40
N ARG A 79 -2.54 -6.46 -6.33
CA ARG A 79 -1.12 -6.73 -6.10
C ARG A 79 -0.23 -6.13 -7.21
N VAL A 80 -0.62 -6.28 -8.47
CA VAL A 80 0.15 -5.71 -9.59
C VAL A 80 0.16 -4.19 -9.52
N LEU A 81 -1.00 -3.55 -9.37
CA LEU A 81 -1.10 -2.10 -9.33
C LEU A 81 -0.37 -1.48 -8.12
N VAL A 82 -0.51 -2.09 -6.95
CA VAL A 82 0.21 -1.65 -5.74
C VAL A 82 1.72 -1.86 -5.91
N GLY A 83 2.15 -3.00 -6.44
CA GLY A 83 3.57 -3.26 -6.70
C GLY A 83 4.19 -2.28 -7.70
N ASP A 84 3.45 -1.90 -8.75
CA ASP A 84 3.88 -0.86 -9.70
C ASP A 84 4.02 0.51 -9.00
N LEU A 85 3.01 0.91 -8.21
CA LEU A 85 3.05 2.16 -7.44
C LEU A 85 4.19 2.21 -6.42
N VAL A 86 4.52 1.07 -5.80
CA VAL A 86 5.70 0.94 -4.91
C VAL A 86 7.00 1.05 -5.72
N GLY A 87 7.09 0.38 -6.87
CA GLY A 87 8.25 0.47 -7.76
C GLY A 87 8.49 1.89 -8.30
N GLU A 88 7.43 2.69 -8.41
CA GLU A 88 7.48 4.10 -8.81
C GLU A 88 7.70 5.08 -7.63
N GLY A 89 7.75 4.59 -6.38
CA GLY A 89 7.92 5.42 -5.18
C GLY A 89 6.69 6.25 -4.80
N LEU A 90 5.52 5.95 -5.37
CA LEU A 90 4.26 6.63 -5.06
C LEU A 90 3.57 6.00 -3.83
N LEU A 91 3.79 4.71 -3.62
CA LEU A 91 3.52 4.05 -2.36
C LEU A 91 4.83 3.64 -1.72
N ASP A 92 4.87 3.66 -0.39
CA ASP A 92 5.91 3.00 0.38
C ASP A 92 5.33 1.73 0.99
N SER A 93 6.00 0.60 0.77
CA SER A 93 5.69 -0.66 1.43
C SER A 93 6.48 -0.72 2.73
N HIS A 94 5.83 -0.37 3.83
CA HIS A 94 6.42 -0.46 5.16
C HIS A 94 6.60 -1.94 5.52
N ALA A 95 7.72 -2.54 5.09
CA ALA A 95 8.19 -3.81 5.63
C ALA A 95 8.71 -3.64 7.08
N ASN A 96 8.95 -2.41 7.54
CA ASN A 96 9.37 -2.06 8.89
C ASN A 96 9.35 -0.51 9.03
N PRO A 97 8.85 0.10 10.13
CA PRO A 97 9.02 1.55 10.41
C PRO A 97 10.45 2.06 10.52
N ALA A 98 11.46 1.22 10.25
CA ALA A 98 12.86 1.62 10.30
C ALA A 98 13.28 2.58 9.17
N SER A 99 12.60 2.61 8.02
CA SER A 99 13.16 3.26 6.82
C SER A 99 12.59 4.65 6.54
N GLY A 100 12.63 5.55 7.51
CA GLY A 100 12.29 6.95 7.30
C GLY A 100 12.29 7.70 8.63
N ASP A 101 13.43 8.29 9.01
CA ASP A 101 13.71 8.93 10.32
C ASP A 101 13.54 8.06 11.58
N GLY A 102 12.79 6.95 11.51
CA GLY A 102 12.55 5.99 12.58
C GLY A 102 13.83 5.32 13.08
N THR A 103 14.75 4.88 12.22
CA THR A 103 15.97 4.19 12.67
C THR A 103 16.81 5.00 13.67
N ARG A 104 16.95 6.32 13.49
CA ARG A 104 17.77 7.14 14.41
C ARG A 104 17.04 7.44 15.72
N ALA A 105 15.74 7.68 15.66
CA ALA A 105 14.90 7.86 16.84
C ALA A 105 14.76 6.56 17.64
N ASP A 106 14.59 5.43 16.95
CA ASP A 106 14.51 4.09 17.51
C ASP A 106 15.84 3.65 18.13
N LEU A 107 16.98 3.92 17.48
CA LEU A 107 18.28 3.64 18.09
C LEU A 107 18.47 4.43 19.38
N ARG A 108 18.14 5.74 19.40
CA ARG A 108 18.19 6.54 20.64
C ARG A 108 17.22 6.05 21.70
N LEU A 109 16.04 5.57 21.29
CA LEU A 109 15.07 4.98 22.20
C LEU A 109 15.60 3.68 22.80
N LEU A 110 16.18 2.80 21.97
CA LEU A 110 16.79 1.53 22.38
C LEU A 110 18.02 1.75 23.28
N GLU A 111 18.87 2.74 22.98
CA GLU A 111 19.99 3.15 23.83
C GLU A 111 19.52 3.59 25.22
N ARG A 112 18.49 4.45 25.30
CA ARG A 112 17.93 4.86 26.60
C ARG A 112 17.32 3.69 27.39
N VAL A 113 16.68 2.74 26.71
CA VAL A 113 16.14 1.54 27.36
C VAL A 113 17.28 0.67 27.90
N LEU A 114 18.35 0.48 27.13
CA LEU A 114 19.53 -0.27 27.56
C LEU A 114 20.20 0.38 28.78
N ASP A 115 20.43 1.69 28.72
CA ASP A 115 21.01 2.45 29.83
C ASP A 115 20.15 2.32 31.10
N GLY A 116 18.82 2.38 30.96
CA GLY A 116 17.88 2.20 32.07
C GLY A 116 17.90 0.80 32.67
N LEU A 117 18.13 -0.24 31.86
CA LEU A 117 18.26 -1.63 32.33
C LEU A 117 19.60 -1.91 33.01
N GLN A 118 20.68 -1.25 32.59
CA GLN A 118 22.02 -1.41 33.19
C GLN A 118 22.21 -0.62 34.49
N ALA A 119 21.33 0.35 34.75
CA ALA A 119 21.34 1.15 35.97
C ALA A 119 20.55 0.53 37.15
N LEU A 120 20.00 -0.67 36.97
CA LEU A 120 19.30 -1.48 37.98
C LEU A 120 20.23 -2.55 38.57
#